data_AF-A0A7X5UMH3-F1
#
_entry.id   AF-A0A7X5UMH3-F1
#
_cell.length_a   1.000
_cell.length_b   1.000
_cell.length_c   1.000
_cell.angle_alpha   90.00
_cell.angle_beta   90.00
_cell.angle_gamma   90.00
#
_symmetry.space_group_name_H-M   'P 1'
#
loop_
_entity.id
_entity.type
_entity.pdbx_description
1 polymer ?
#
loop_
_entity_poly.entity_id
_entity_poly.type
_entity_poly.pdbx_seq_one_letter_code
_entity_poly.pdbx_strand_id
1 'polypeptide(L)'
;MRETSRSTAATLPWGLIAILSAIGLVRPLLSMFGVLDALGKPWSPVAVTAVLAVVWVAAVVATRVSEPVATLALAGVGYGVLALLLNIVGAATTDAEMAPPIGLAAMIVGNGVYGAVLGLVALGLLRLRERARG
;
A
#
# COMPACT_ATOMS: atom_id res chain seq x y z
N MET A 1 1.39 -41.38 -17.88
CA MET A 1 1.29 -40.91 -16.48
C MET A 1 2.36 -39.87 -16.22
N ARG A 2 2.01 -38.58 -16.24
CA ARG A 2 2.80 -37.50 -15.64
C ARG A 2 1.83 -36.75 -14.74
N GLU A 3 1.86 -37.05 -13.46
CA GLU A 3 1.24 -36.20 -12.44
C GLU A 3 2.03 -34.89 -12.42
N THR A 4 1.54 -33.91 -13.17
CA THR A 4 1.92 -32.51 -12.94
C THR A 4 1.41 -32.17 -11.54
N SER A 5 2.34 -32.18 -10.59
CA SER A 5 2.15 -31.63 -9.26
C SER A 5 1.61 -30.21 -9.41
N ARG A 6 0.29 -30.03 -9.27
CA ARG A 6 -0.31 -28.71 -9.08
C ARG A 6 0.18 -28.25 -7.73
N SER A 7 1.31 -27.55 -7.73
CA SER A 7 1.71 -26.71 -6.61
C SER A 7 0.48 -25.91 -6.23
N THR A 8 0.04 -26.04 -4.98
CA THR A 8 -1.05 -25.25 -4.40
C THR A 8 -0.58 -23.80 -4.36
N ALA A 9 -0.56 -23.14 -5.51
CA ALA A 9 -0.17 -21.75 -5.63
C ALA A 9 -1.21 -20.96 -4.84
N ALA A 10 -0.79 -20.35 -3.74
CA ALA A 10 -1.64 -19.45 -2.98
C ALA A 10 -2.18 -18.39 -3.94
N THR A 11 -3.50 -18.20 -3.97
CA THR A 11 -4.13 -17.22 -4.82
C THR A 11 -3.99 -15.84 -4.17
N LEU A 12 -3.24 -14.94 -4.81
CA LEU A 12 -3.12 -13.56 -4.38
C LEU A 12 -4.50 -12.85 -4.45
N PRO A 13 -4.91 -12.12 -3.40
CA PRO A 13 -6.21 -11.45 -3.37
C PRO A 13 -6.17 -10.14 -4.16
N TRP A 14 -6.16 -10.22 -5.49
CA TRP A 14 -6.05 -9.06 -6.38
C TRP A 14 -7.07 -7.95 -6.11
N GLY A 15 -8.31 -8.31 -5.77
CA GLY A 15 -9.33 -7.33 -5.39
C GLY A 15 -8.96 -6.51 -4.15
N LEU A 16 -8.38 -7.16 -3.13
CA LEU A 16 -7.90 -6.47 -1.92
C LEU A 16 -6.71 -5.58 -2.24
N ILE A 17 -5.76 -6.05 -3.06
CA ILE A 17 -4.61 -5.27 -3.51
C ILE A 17 -5.07 -3.97 -4.18
N ALA A 18 -6.04 -4.06 -5.10
CA ALA A 18 -6.59 -2.90 -5.80
C ALA A 18 -7.28 -1.91 -4.83
N ILE A 19 -8.11 -2.42 -3.90
CA ILE A 19 -8.80 -1.59 -2.90
C ILE A 19 -7.79 -0.86 -2.00
N LEU A 20 -6.80 -1.57 -1.47
CA LEU A 20 -5.78 -0.98 -0.59
C LEU A 20 -4.94 0.05 -1.34
N SER A 21 -4.56 -0.23 -2.59
CA SER A 21 -3.85 0.72 -3.46
C SER A 21 -4.63 2.03 -3.61
N ALA A 22 -5.94 1.92 -3.87
CA ALA A 22 -6.83 3.08 -3.99
C ALA A 22 -6.97 3.84 -2.66
N ILE A 23 -7.10 3.14 -1.53
CA ILE A 23 -7.12 3.75 -0.19
C ILE A 23 -5.82 4.54 0.08
N GLY A 24 -4.68 4.09 -0.45
CA GLY A 24 -3.42 4.83 -0.35
C GLY A 24 -3.49 6.26 -0.91
N LEU A 25 -4.34 6.51 -1.93
CA LEU A 25 -4.53 7.82 -2.54
C LEU A 25 -5.14 8.87 -1.61
N VAL A 26 -5.74 8.46 -0.49
CA VAL A 26 -6.33 9.39 0.49
C VAL A 26 -5.33 10.45 0.90
N ARG A 27 -4.08 10.08 1.21
CA ARG A 27 -3.06 11.05 1.63
C ARG A 27 -2.72 12.07 0.52
N PRO A 28 -2.35 11.66 -0.71
CA PRO A 28 -2.17 12.58 -1.82
C PRO A 28 -3.36 13.51 -2.06
N LEU A 29 -4.59 13.00 -2.01
CA LEU A 29 -5.78 13.81 -2.23
C LEU A 29 -5.97 14.84 -1.11
N LEU A 30 -5.81 14.45 0.16
CA LEU A 30 -5.86 15.39 1.29
C LEU A 30 -4.78 16.47 1.18
N SER A 31 -3.59 16.13 0.67
CA SER A 31 -2.54 17.11 0.41
C SER A 31 -2.91 18.05 -0.74
N MET A 32 -3.44 17.51 -1.84
CA MET A 32 -3.82 18.28 -3.03
C MET A 32 -4.94 19.28 -2.73
N PHE A 33 -5.89 18.91 -1.88
CA PHE A 33 -6.99 19.80 -1.46
C PHE A 33 -6.63 20.70 -0.26
N GLY A 34 -5.38 20.69 0.22
CA GLY A 34 -4.93 21.54 1.35
C GLY A 34 -5.47 21.13 2.72
N VAL A 35 -6.11 19.96 2.85
CA VAL A 35 -6.73 19.50 4.10
C VAL A 35 -5.67 19.20 5.17
N LEU A 36 -4.52 18.66 4.78
CA LEU A 36 -3.42 18.42 5.71
C LEU A 36 -2.89 19.72 6.34
N ASP A 37 -2.95 20.83 5.60
CA ASP A 37 -2.51 22.14 6.07
C ASP A 37 -3.50 22.72 7.07
N ALA A 38 -4.81 22.57 6.79
CA ALA A 38 -5.89 22.96 7.69
C ALA A 38 -5.90 22.17 9.01
N LEU A 39 -5.47 20.90 8.99
CA LEU A 39 -5.34 20.05 10.19
C LEU A 39 -4.13 20.42 11.08
N GLY A 40 -3.17 21.19 10.55
CA GLY A 40 -1.97 21.62 11.25
C GLY A 40 -0.73 20.77 10.95
N LYS A 41 0.36 21.45 10.57
CA LYS A 41 1.70 20.87 10.40
C LYS A 41 2.49 20.93 11.72
N PRO A 42 3.42 19.98 11.98
CA PRO A 42 3.93 18.94 11.08
C PRO A 42 3.33 17.55 11.29
N TRP A 43 2.38 17.38 12.22
CA TRP A 43 1.90 16.05 12.63
C TRP A 43 0.86 15.44 11.68
N SER A 44 0.06 16.25 10.98
CA SER A 44 -1.03 15.77 10.14
C SER A 44 -0.61 14.73 9.07
N PRO A 45 0.52 14.88 8.35
CA PRO A 45 0.91 13.90 7.33
C PRO A 45 1.37 12.57 7.94
N VAL A 46 1.96 12.62 9.14
CA VAL A 46 2.41 11.44 9.88
C VAL A 46 1.21 10.69 10.42
N ALA A 47 0.24 11.41 11.01
CA ALA A 47 -0.99 10.82 11.52
C ALA A 47 -1.80 10.11 10.43
N VAL A 48 -1.98 10.74 9.26
CA VAL A 48 -2.69 10.11 8.13
C VAL A 48 -1.95 8.87 7.64
N THR A 49 -0.62 8.93 7.55
CA THR A 49 0.19 7.77 7.15
C THR A 49 0.04 6.61 8.16
N ALA A 50 0.04 6.91 9.45
CA ALA A 50 -0.16 5.92 10.50
C ALA A 50 -1.56 5.28 10.43
N VAL A 51 -2.60 6.08 10.22
CA VAL A 51 -3.98 5.58 10.04
C VAL A 51 -4.06 4.65 8.82
N LEU A 52 -3.48 5.04 7.68
CA LEU A 52 -3.46 4.21 6.48
C LEU A 52 -2.71 2.89 6.71
N ALA A 53 -1.57 2.92 7.40
CA ALA A 53 -0.81 1.72 7.76
C ALA A 53 -1.65 0.76 8.61
N VAL A 54 -2.33 1.28 9.63
CA VAL A 54 -3.24 0.50 10.49
C VAL A 54 -4.37 -0.10 9.66
N VAL A 55 -5.02 0.67 8.78
CA VAL A 55 -6.10 0.17 7.91
C VAL A 55 -5.62 -0.96 7.01
N TRP A 56 -4.46 -0.82 6.38
CA TRP A 56 -3.88 -1.84 5.50
C TRP A 56 -3.58 -3.14 6.25
N VAL A 57 -2.88 -3.03 7.39
CA VAL A 57 -2.55 -4.19 8.23
C VAL A 57 -3.82 -4.84 8.77
N ALA A 58 -4.76 -4.06 9.29
CA ALA A 58 -6.02 -4.56 9.83
C ALA A 58 -6.85 -5.30 8.76
N ALA A 59 -6.95 -4.75 7.55
CA ALA A 59 -7.67 -5.38 6.45
C ALA A 59 -7.08 -6.76 6.09
N VAL A 60 -5.75 -6.86 5.99
CA VAL A 60 -5.06 -8.12 5.69
C VAL A 60 -5.20 -9.13 6.82
N VAL A 61 -5.09 -8.70 8.08
CA VAL A 61 -5.25 -9.57 9.26
C VAL A 61 -6.71 -10.03 9.42
N ALA A 62 -7.68 -9.16 9.12
CA ALA A 62 -9.10 -9.48 9.20
C ALA A 62 -9.52 -10.49 8.13
N THR A 63 -9.02 -10.32 6.89
CA THR A 63 -9.29 -11.21 5.76
C THR A 63 -8.47 -12.51 5.78
N ARG A 64 -7.49 -12.63 6.68
CA ARG A 64 -6.63 -13.82 6.86
C ARG A 64 -5.91 -14.23 5.58
N VAL A 65 -5.34 -13.25 4.88
CA VAL A 65 -4.61 -13.49 3.64
C VAL A 65 -3.43 -14.44 3.88
N SER A 66 -3.28 -15.44 3.01
CA SER A 66 -2.21 -16.44 3.10
C SER A 66 -0.81 -15.84 2.88
N GLU A 67 -0.70 -14.84 2.00
CA GLU A 67 0.55 -14.16 1.64
C GLU A 67 0.50 -12.65 1.98
N PRO A 68 0.52 -12.28 3.27
CA PRO A 68 0.34 -10.89 3.71
C PRO A 68 1.46 -9.97 3.22
N VAL A 69 2.70 -10.47 3.13
CA VAL A 69 3.87 -9.70 2.68
C VAL A 69 3.77 -9.33 1.21
N ALA A 70 3.52 -10.32 0.35
CA ALA A 70 3.36 -10.10 -1.09
C ALA A 70 2.13 -9.19 -1.36
N THR A 71 1.03 -9.40 -0.64
CA THR A 71 -0.19 -8.61 -0.79
C THR A 71 0.04 -7.14 -0.46
N LEU A 72 0.64 -6.82 0.69
CA LEU A 72 0.90 -5.42 1.06
C LEU A 72 2.03 -4.80 0.24
N ALA A 73 3.03 -5.56 -0.18
CA ALA A 73 4.05 -5.06 -1.11
C ALA A 73 3.44 -4.66 -2.46
N LEU A 74 2.60 -5.51 -3.04
CA LEU A 74 1.90 -5.22 -4.30
C LEU A 74 0.89 -4.08 -4.14
N ALA A 75 0.22 -3.96 -2.99
CA ALA A 75 -0.62 -2.80 -2.70
C ALA A 75 0.20 -1.51 -2.64
N GLY A 76 1.39 -1.56 -2.03
CA GLY A 76 2.35 -0.45 -2.00
C GLY A 76 2.80 -0.02 -3.40
N VAL A 77 3.17 -0.99 -4.24
CA VAL A 77 3.49 -0.74 -5.66
C VAL A 77 2.30 -0.14 -6.40
N GLY A 78 1.10 -0.71 -6.23
CA GLY A 78 -0.12 -0.23 -6.86
C GLY A 78 -0.44 1.21 -6.46
N TYR A 79 -0.34 1.55 -5.18
CA TYR A 79 -0.41 2.92 -4.69
C TYR A 79 0.65 3.82 -5.35
N GLY A 80 1.91 3.38 -5.42
CA GLY A 80 2.99 4.11 -6.08
C GLY A 80 2.69 4.43 -7.55
N VAL A 81 2.12 3.47 -8.29
CA VAL A 81 1.69 3.68 -9.67
C VAL A 81 0.53 4.68 -9.75
N LEU A 82 -0.48 4.55 -8.88
CA LEU A 82 -1.60 5.50 -8.87
C LEU A 82 -1.14 6.92 -8.49
N ALA A 83 -0.21 7.06 -7.55
CA ALA A 83 0.38 8.34 -7.18
C ALA A 83 1.21 8.94 -8.33
N LEU A 84 1.90 8.12 -9.13
CA LEU A 84 2.55 8.56 -10.36
C LEU A 84 1.53 9.12 -11.34
N LEU A 85 0.42 8.42 -11.57
CA LEU A 85 -0.65 8.90 -12.46
C LEU A 85 -1.22 10.24 -11.98
N LEU A 86 -1.44 10.40 -10.67
CA LEU A 86 -1.86 11.68 -10.09
C LEU A 86 -0.83 12.79 -10.32
N ASN A 87 0.48 12.49 -10.21
CA ASN A 87 1.53 13.47 -10.52
C ASN A 87 1.51 13.89 -11.99
N ILE A 88 1.33 12.95 -12.92
CA ILE A 88 1.24 13.26 -14.36
C ILE A 88 0.05 14.19 -14.64
N VAL A 89 -1.12 13.88 -14.08
CA VAL A 89 -2.33 14.70 -14.22
C VAL A 89 -2.14 16.08 -13.58
N GLY A 90 -1.51 16.14 -12.40
CA GLY A 90 -1.19 17.39 -11.71
C GLY A 90 -0.23 18.27 -12.53
N ALA A 91 0.86 17.70 -13.03
CA ALA A 91 1.83 18.42 -13.86
C ALA A 91 1.19 19.00 -15.14
N ALA A 92 0.34 18.21 -15.80
CA ALA A 92 -0.38 18.65 -17.00
C ALA A 92 -1.38 19.79 -16.75
N THR A 93 -1.79 20.04 -15.50
CA THR A 93 -2.77 21.08 -15.14
C THR A 93 -2.16 22.31 -14.47
N THR A 94 -0.91 22.22 -14.01
CA THR A 94 -0.28 23.28 -13.18
C THR A 94 1.06 23.77 -13.71
N ASP A 95 1.52 23.29 -14.88
CA ASP A 95 2.87 23.51 -15.42
C ASP A 95 3.99 23.14 -14.42
N ALA A 96 3.68 22.28 -13.45
CA ALA A 96 4.64 21.82 -12.46
C ALA A 96 5.65 20.87 -13.09
N GLU A 97 6.92 21.02 -12.72
CA GLU A 97 8.00 20.14 -13.19
C GLU A 97 7.80 18.71 -12.67
N MET A 98 7.79 17.74 -13.59
CA MET A 98 7.70 16.34 -13.21
C MET A 98 8.99 15.88 -12.52
N ALA A 99 8.84 15.03 -11.52
CA ALA A 99 10.00 14.40 -10.87
C ALA A 99 10.81 13.59 -11.91
N PRO A 100 12.15 13.58 -11.78
CA PRO A 100 13.01 12.84 -12.71
C PRO A 100 12.68 11.34 -12.68
N PRO A 101 12.93 10.58 -13.78
CA PRO A 101 12.56 9.16 -13.87
C PRO A 101 13.07 8.31 -12.71
N ILE A 102 14.27 8.60 -12.20
CA ILE A 102 14.84 7.91 -11.04
C ILE A 102 14.04 8.16 -9.75
N GLY A 103 13.50 9.37 -9.58
CA GLY A 103 12.65 9.72 -8.44
C GLY A 103 11.30 9.02 -8.50
N LEU A 104 10.71 8.90 -9.70
CA LEU A 104 9.48 8.15 -9.92
C LEU A 104 9.66 6.66 -9.63
N ALA A 105 10.76 6.06 -10.11
CA ALA A 105 11.11 4.67 -9.82
C ALA A 105 11.33 4.45 -8.31
N ALA A 106 12.08 5.35 -7.65
CA ALA A 106 12.31 5.29 -6.21
C ALA A 106 11.01 5.41 -5.42
N MET A 107 10.05 6.23 -5.86
CA MET A 107 8.73 6.33 -5.24
C MET A 107 7.97 5.01 -5.30
N ILE A 108 7.92 4.34 -6.46
CA ILE A 108 7.20 3.07 -6.60
C ILE A 108 7.85 1.98 -5.75
N VAL A 109 9.18 1.85 -5.86
CA VAL A 109 9.94 0.86 -5.08
C VAL A 109 9.82 1.12 -3.58
N GLY A 110 9.97 2.38 -3.16
CA GLY A 110 9.85 2.79 -1.76
C GLY A 110 8.49 2.44 -1.16
N ASN A 111 7.40 2.67 -1.90
CA ASN A 111 6.06 2.28 -1.45
C ASN A 111 5.88 0.75 -1.41
N GLY A 112 6.47 0.01 -2.36
CA GLY A 112 6.51 -1.45 -2.32
C GLY A 112 7.24 -1.99 -1.10
N VAL A 113 8.41 -1.41 -0.77
CA VAL A 113 9.18 -1.75 0.44
C VAL A 113 8.40 -1.43 1.71
N TYR A 114 7.77 -0.26 1.78
CA TYR A 114 6.92 0.12 2.91
C TYR A 114 5.75 -0.85 3.09
N GLY A 115 5.09 -1.22 1.98
CA GLY A 115 4.06 -2.25 1.97
C GLY A 115 4.58 -3.60 2.47
N ALA A 116 5.76 -4.03 2.04
CA ALA A 116 6.38 -5.28 2.51
C ALA A 116 6.64 -5.26 4.03
N VAL A 117 7.12 -4.13 4.57
CA VAL A 117 7.34 -3.95 6.01
C VAL A 117 6.02 -4.10 6.78
N LEU A 118 4.93 -3.46 6.33
CA LEU A 118 3.60 -3.65 6.91
C LEU A 118 3.12 -5.10 6.77
N GLY A 119 3.47 -5.74 5.67
CA GLY A 119 3.28 -7.17 5.41
C GLY A 119 3.90 -8.07 6.48
N LEU A 120 5.13 -7.76 6.90
CA LEU A 120 5.81 -8.48 7.97
C LEU A 120 5.10 -8.29 9.31
N VAL A 121 4.60 -7.09 9.60
CA VAL A 121 3.78 -6.81 10.79
C VAL A 121 2.50 -7.66 10.75
N ALA A 122 1.78 -7.65 9.63
CA ALA A 122 0.56 -8.43 9.46
C ALA A 122 0.81 -9.94 9.61
N LEU A 123 1.92 -10.46 9.06
CA LEU A 123 2.33 -11.85 9.22
C LEU A 123 2.57 -12.20 10.70
N GLY A 124 3.26 -11.33 11.44
CA GLY A 124 3.48 -11.50 12.87
C GLY A 124 2.16 -11.57 13.64
N LEU A 125 1.23 -10.66 13.36
CA LEU A 125 -0.10 -10.63 13.98
C LEU A 125 -0.93 -11.88 13.67
N LEU A 126 -0.93 -12.36 12.43
CA LEU A 126 -1.63 -13.57 12.03
C LEU A 126 -1.09 -14.80 12.79
N ARG A 127 0.23 -14.95 12.87
CA ARG A 127 0.88 -16.05 13.62
C ARG A 127 0.57 -16.02 15.11
N LEU A 128 0.57 -14.85 15.74
CA LEU A 128 0.19 -14.71 17.15
C LEU A 128 -1.26 -15.11 17.38
N ARG A 129 -2.15 -14.75 16.45
CA ARG A 129 -3.58 -15.07 16.51
C ARG A 129 -3.88 -16.56 16.31
N GLU A 130 -3.08 -17.26 15.49
CA GLU A 130 -3.17 -18.71 15.33
C GLU A 130 -2.74 -19.44 16.61
N ARG A 131 -1.63 -19.00 17.21
CA ARG A 131 -1.15 -19.56 18.49
C ARG A 131 -2.15 -19.39 19.64
N ALA A 132 -2.87 -18.27 19.69
CA ALA A 132 -3.87 -18.02 20.73
C ALA A 132 -5.15 -18.86 20.57
N ARG A 133 -5.31 -19.59 19.46
CA ARG A 133 -6.49 -20.42 19.16
C ARG A 133 -6.22 -21.92 19.22
N GLY A 134 -4.95 -22.33 19.23
CA GLY A 134 -4.52 -23.72 19.42
C GLY A 134 -4.26 -23.99 20.88
#